data_AF-A0A8H7V092-F1
#
_entry.id   AF-A0A8H7V092-F1
#
_cell.length_a   1.000
_cell.length_b   1.000
_cell.length_c   1.000
_cell.angle_alpha   90.00
_cell.angle_beta   90.00
_cell.angle_gamma   90.00
#
_symmetry.space_group_name_H-M   'P 1'
#
loop_
_entity.id
_entity.type
_entity.pdbx_description
1 polymer ?
#
loop_
_entity_poly.entity_id
_entity_poly.type
_entity_poly.pdbx_seq_one_letter_code
_entity_poly.pdbx_strand_id
1 'polypeptide(L)'
;MIKLLLAVLFFYGVIATTVDLSDTFCNEAVDINRFSQLLSNHLLFDHLDKAYAQLSKRISFQFRDAIQVKVKKVKSSSTTTIIATNTTKKTSVMQPPVDVQILKRQLKGAVGSFVEDKLPGILTSRYNTSHLSRQLDHLLYQYCPSLGKGGMVSQQCLLDHRDEILSDMDRYTSTGLERTLDRVNALDLPRLFEKTRAQISGILVHFNQNMMDKSHYRLELKIKKRHKEKAEEGDWITPTMVQEFIDTLNHTDGEQDHSMQQFLALST
;
A
#
# COMPACT_ATOMS: atom_id res chain seq x y z
N MET A 1 -16.35 2.13 16.96
CA MET A 1 -16.38 3.49 17.53
C MET A 1 -16.92 4.46 16.47
N ILE A 2 -18.12 4.15 15.97
CA ILE A 2 -18.83 4.83 14.88
C ILE A 2 -20.18 5.22 15.50
N LYS A 3 -20.19 6.32 16.25
CA LYS A 3 -21.41 6.90 16.85
C LYS A 3 -21.30 8.42 17.03
N LEU A 4 -20.34 9.09 16.38
CA LEU A 4 -20.08 10.50 16.66
C LEU A 4 -19.95 11.34 15.38
N LEU A 5 -21.00 11.38 14.56
CA LEU A 5 -21.16 12.42 13.54
C LEU A 5 -22.60 12.54 12.98
N LEU A 6 -23.61 12.28 13.83
CA LEU A 6 -25.03 12.29 13.43
C LEU A 6 -25.88 13.31 14.22
N ALA A 7 -25.27 14.33 14.83
CA ALA A 7 -25.98 15.18 15.80
C ALA A 7 -25.69 16.69 15.77
N VAL A 8 -25.25 17.29 14.64
CA VAL A 8 -24.94 18.74 14.61
C VAL A 8 -25.71 19.57 13.57
N LEU A 9 -26.69 19.02 12.83
CA LEU A 9 -27.46 19.82 11.85
C LEU A 9 -28.98 19.80 12.00
N PHE A 10 -29.51 19.52 13.19
CA PHE A 10 -30.92 19.74 13.50
C PHE A 10 -31.02 20.73 14.67
N PHE A 11 -31.73 21.85 14.43
CA PHE A 11 -32.13 22.95 15.33
C PHE A 11 -31.50 24.33 15.07
N TYR A 12 -31.91 24.96 13.97
CA TYR A 12 -32.32 26.37 13.84
C TYR A 12 -33.07 26.43 12.49
N GLY A 13 -34.27 26.96 12.28
CA GLY A 13 -35.33 27.55 13.08
C GLY A 13 -36.50 27.74 12.10
N VAL A 14 -37.74 27.57 12.56
CA VAL A 14 -38.95 27.74 11.74
C VAL A 14 -39.24 29.24 11.59
N ILE A 15 -39.26 29.77 10.36
CA ILE A 15 -40.15 30.87 9.95
C ILE A 15 -40.61 30.60 8.50
N ALA A 16 -41.94 30.63 8.34
CA ALA A 16 -42.65 30.41 7.09
C ALA A 16 -42.56 31.60 6.13
N THR A 17 -42.34 31.29 4.85
CA THR A 17 -42.98 31.97 3.72
C THR A 17 -43.32 30.91 2.69
N THR A 18 -44.60 30.73 2.42
CA THR A 18 -45.14 29.90 1.33
C THR A 18 -44.69 30.50 0.00
N VAL A 19 -43.64 29.93 -0.58
CA VAL A 19 -43.36 30.06 -2.01
C VAL A 19 -43.87 28.77 -2.64
N ASP A 20 -44.96 28.89 -3.36
CA ASP A 20 -45.43 27.85 -4.28
C ASP A 20 -44.41 27.77 -5.43
N LEU A 21 -43.46 26.85 -5.30
CA LEU A 21 -42.55 26.39 -6.36
C LEU A 21 -43.02 25.01 -6.81
N SER A 22 -44.24 24.95 -7.33
CA SER A 22 -44.65 23.82 -8.15
C SER A 22 -43.74 23.73 -9.37
N ASP A 23 -43.13 22.55 -9.55
CA ASP A 23 -42.67 21.99 -10.83
C ASP A 23 -41.54 22.69 -11.60
N THR A 24 -40.38 22.86 -10.97
CA THR A 24 -39.10 22.81 -11.72
C THR A 24 -37.93 22.33 -10.87
N PHE A 25 -38.12 21.28 -10.06
CA PHE A 25 -36.97 20.43 -9.74
C PHE A 25 -36.63 19.67 -11.01
N CYS A 26 -35.67 20.21 -11.78
CA CYS A 26 -35.11 19.54 -12.93
C CYS A 26 -34.74 18.11 -12.50
N ASN A 27 -35.42 17.12 -13.06
CA ASN A 27 -34.91 15.76 -13.14
C ASN A 27 -33.64 15.83 -14.00
N GLU A 28 -32.54 16.33 -13.42
CA GLU A 28 -31.24 16.34 -14.07
C GLU A 28 -30.87 14.89 -14.34
N ALA A 29 -30.69 14.60 -15.62
CA ALA A 29 -30.31 13.29 -16.11
C ALA A 29 -28.80 13.16 -15.99
N VAL A 30 -28.34 12.18 -15.23
CA VAL A 30 -26.92 11.88 -15.04
C VAL A 30 -26.50 10.80 -16.04
N ASP A 31 -25.44 11.06 -16.81
CA ASP A 31 -24.79 10.03 -17.63
C ASP A 31 -23.98 9.09 -16.72
N ILE A 32 -24.47 7.86 -16.57
CA ILE A 32 -23.85 6.83 -15.74
C ILE A 32 -22.42 6.53 -16.17
N ASN A 33 -22.12 6.50 -17.47
CA ASN A 33 -20.78 6.15 -17.93
C ASN A 33 -19.78 7.22 -17.52
N ARG A 34 -20.18 8.49 -17.68
CA ARG A 34 -19.35 9.64 -17.27
C ARG A 34 -19.17 9.68 -15.76
N PHE A 35 -20.25 9.52 -15.01
CA PHE A 35 -20.21 9.44 -13.55
C PHE A 35 -19.28 8.32 -13.06
N SER A 36 -19.47 7.10 -13.59
CA SER A 36 -18.67 5.94 -13.22
C SER A 36 -17.20 6.11 -13.54
N GLN A 37 -16.89 6.73 -14.69
CA GLN A 37 -15.50 7.03 -15.06
C GLN A 37 -14.86 8.04 -14.11
N LEU A 38 -15.56 9.12 -13.77
CA LEU A 38 -15.06 10.14 -12.85
C LEU A 38 -14.79 9.55 -11.46
N LEU A 39 -15.78 8.84 -10.90
CA LEU A 39 -15.66 8.24 -9.57
C LEU A 39 -14.59 7.15 -9.53
N SER A 40 -14.54 6.26 -10.55
CA SER A 40 -13.53 5.21 -10.61
C SER A 40 -12.10 5.77 -10.74
N ASN A 41 -11.92 6.83 -11.52
CA ASN A 41 -10.62 7.49 -11.65
C ASN A 41 -10.19 8.16 -10.34
N HIS A 42 -11.10 8.85 -9.66
CA HIS A 42 -10.83 9.43 -8.35
C HIS A 42 -10.41 8.36 -7.33
N LEU A 43 -11.18 7.26 -7.24
CA LEU A 43 -10.84 6.11 -6.39
C LEU A 43 -9.47 5.52 -6.72
N LEU A 44 -9.12 5.45 -8.00
CA LEU A 44 -7.85 4.88 -8.45
C LEU A 44 -6.66 5.78 -8.12
N PHE A 45 -6.70 7.05 -8.52
CA PHE A 45 -5.51 7.92 -8.47
C PHE A 45 -5.34 8.61 -7.12
N ASP A 46 -6.42 9.00 -6.47
CA ASP A 46 -6.31 9.79 -5.24
C ASP A 46 -6.22 8.87 -4.01
N HIS A 47 -6.88 7.72 -4.05
CA HIS A 47 -6.96 6.79 -2.92
C HIS A 47 -6.08 5.56 -3.09
N LEU A 48 -6.26 4.82 -4.19
CA LEU A 48 -5.58 3.54 -4.36
C LEU A 48 -4.06 3.69 -4.56
N ASP A 49 -3.60 4.66 -5.35
CA ASP A 49 -2.17 4.94 -5.52
C ASP A 49 -1.50 5.37 -4.21
N LYS A 50 -2.19 6.20 -3.40
CA LYS A 50 -1.72 6.62 -2.08
C LYS A 50 -1.61 5.42 -1.13
N ALA A 51 -2.62 4.56 -1.11
CA ALA A 51 -2.63 3.34 -0.30
C ALA A 51 -1.49 2.38 -0.76
N TYR A 52 -1.29 2.21 -2.06
CA TYR A 52 -0.19 1.40 -2.61
C TYR A 52 1.19 1.95 -2.23
N ALA A 53 1.40 3.26 -2.30
CA ALA A 53 2.66 3.88 -1.89
C ALA A 53 2.95 3.63 -0.39
N GLN A 54 1.96 3.79 0.47
CA GLN A 54 2.10 3.55 1.91
C GLN A 54 2.41 2.08 2.22
N LEU A 55 1.66 1.16 1.62
CA LEU A 55 1.88 -0.28 1.78
C LEU A 55 3.27 -0.68 1.29
N SER A 56 3.68 -0.16 0.12
CA SER A 56 5.00 -0.42 -0.47
C SER A 56 6.13 0.00 0.44
N LYS A 57 6.02 1.18 1.06
CA LYS A 57 6.98 1.67 2.05
C LYS A 57 7.07 0.78 3.30
N ARG A 58 5.94 0.26 3.79
CA ARG A 58 5.95 -0.67 4.94
C ARG A 58 6.63 -2.00 4.60
N ILE A 59 6.32 -2.56 3.44
CA ILE A 59 6.93 -3.81 2.96
C ILE A 59 8.43 -3.61 2.68
N SER A 60 8.82 -2.46 2.14
CA SER A 60 10.23 -2.12 1.92
C SER A 60 11.01 -2.12 3.23
N PHE A 61 10.46 -1.54 4.30
CA PHE A 61 11.07 -1.57 5.62
C PHE A 61 11.24 -2.99 6.15
N GLN A 62 10.24 -3.84 5.95
CA GLN A 62 10.30 -5.23 6.34
C GLN A 62 11.38 -6.02 5.59
N PHE A 63 11.49 -5.84 4.27
CA PHE A 63 12.55 -6.47 3.45
C PHE A 63 13.93 -6.01 3.89
N ARG A 64 14.06 -4.70 4.10
CA ARG A 64 15.28 -4.02 4.51
C ARG A 64 15.78 -4.47 5.88
N ASP A 65 14.88 -4.82 6.80
CA ASP A 65 15.24 -5.33 8.12
C ASP A 65 15.52 -6.84 8.12
N ALA A 66 14.91 -7.57 7.18
CA ALA A 66 15.15 -8.99 6.95
C ALA A 66 16.50 -9.26 6.27
N ILE A 67 16.89 -8.47 5.27
CA ILE A 67 18.14 -8.58 4.52
C ILE A 67 19.25 -7.78 5.23
N GLN A 68 20.13 -8.47 5.96
CA GLN A 68 21.20 -7.84 6.71
C GLN A 68 22.58 -8.20 6.17
N VAL A 69 23.43 -7.21 5.95
CA VAL A 69 24.85 -7.45 5.67
C VAL A 69 25.63 -7.50 6.98
N LYS A 70 26.34 -8.60 7.18
CA LYS A 70 27.27 -8.80 8.30
C LYS A 70 28.70 -8.81 7.81
N VAL A 71 29.58 -8.26 8.65
CA VAL A 71 31.03 -8.33 8.45
C VAL A 71 31.56 -9.42 9.36
N LYS A 72 32.22 -10.42 8.79
CA LYS A 72 32.99 -11.41 9.53
C LYS A 72 34.47 -11.09 9.43
N LYS A 73 35.17 -11.18 10.56
CA LYS A 73 36.64 -11.16 10.57
C LYS A 73 37.14 -12.52 10.12
N VAL A 74 38.02 -12.55 9.13
CA VAL A 74 38.69 -13.79 8.75
C VAL A 74 39.72 -14.07 9.85
N LYS A 75 39.57 -15.21 10.55
CA LYS A 75 40.61 -15.64 11.50
C LYS A 75 41.81 -16.05 10.65
N SER A 76 42.82 -15.19 10.58
CA SER A 76 44.11 -15.57 10.01
C SER A 76 44.61 -16.77 10.78
N SER A 77 44.71 -17.93 10.12
CA SER A 77 45.40 -19.11 10.64
C SER A 77 46.90 -18.90 10.53
N SER A 78 47.41 -17.80 11.07
CA SER A 78 48.82 -17.68 11.38
C SER A 78 49.04 -18.43 12.69
N THR A 79 49.47 -19.69 12.57
CA THR A 79 50.14 -20.42 13.65
C THR A 79 51.38 -19.64 14.02
N THR A 80 51.22 -18.60 14.82
CA THR A 80 52.33 -17.91 15.48
C THR A 80 52.32 -18.41 16.90
N THR A 81 53.25 -19.31 17.19
CA THR A 81 53.67 -19.69 18.54
C THR A 81 53.99 -18.40 19.30
N ILE A 82 53.07 -17.94 20.15
CA ILE A 82 53.33 -16.82 21.06
C ILE A 82 53.20 -17.35 22.47
N ILE A 83 54.37 -17.41 23.12
CA ILE A 83 54.58 -17.67 24.53
C ILE A 83 53.62 -16.80 25.35
N ALA A 84 52.91 -17.44 26.28
CA ALA A 84 51.93 -16.80 27.14
C ALA A 84 52.61 -15.79 28.08
N THR A 85 52.38 -14.51 27.83
CA THR A 85 52.51 -13.47 28.87
C THR A 85 51.18 -12.78 29.07
N ASN A 86 50.59 -13.02 30.24
CA ASN A 86 49.34 -12.47 30.74
C ASN A 86 49.29 -10.95 30.56
N THR A 87 48.55 -10.48 29.55
CA THR A 87 48.07 -9.10 29.47
C THR A 87 46.61 -9.14 29.09
N THR A 88 45.81 -8.50 29.93
CA THR A 88 44.36 -8.34 29.86
C THR A 88 43.86 -8.07 28.44
N LYS A 89 43.24 -9.09 27.82
CA LYS A 89 42.51 -9.00 26.56
C LYS A 89 41.29 -8.08 26.74
N LYS A 90 41.52 -6.78 26.57
CA LYS A 90 40.47 -5.84 26.19
C LYS A 90 40.07 -6.23 24.77
N THR A 91 38.92 -6.88 24.59
CA THR A 91 38.28 -7.09 23.29
C THR A 91 38.05 -5.72 22.66
N SER A 92 39.03 -5.21 21.92
CA SER A 92 38.82 -4.03 21.09
C SER A 92 37.80 -4.44 20.03
N VAL A 93 36.61 -3.86 20.13
CA VAL A 93 35.61 -3.90 19.06
C VAL A 93 36.20 -3.04 17.95
N MET A 94 37.12 -3.61 17.19
CA MET A 94 37.73 -2.99 16.02
C MET A 94 36.58 -2.77 15.03
N GLN A 95 36.13 -1.52 14.93
CA GLN A 95 34.99 -1.18 14.09
C GLN A 95 35.32 -1.54 12.64
N PRO A 96 34.35 -2.07 11.87
CA PRO A 96 34.56 -2.31 10.46
C PRO A 96 34.94 -1.00 9.75
N PRO A 97 35.79 -1.05 8.72
CA PRO A 97 36.20 0.12 7.96
C PRO A 97 35.00 0.97 7.54
N VAL A 98 35.18 2.29 7.47
CA VAL A 98 34.13 3.25 7.12
C VAL A 98 33.44 2.85 5.81
N ASP A 99 34.21 2.41 4.80
CA ASP A 99 33.70 1.98 3.50
C ASP A 99 32.73 0.80 3.59
N VAL A 100 32.98 -0.14 4.52
CA VAL A 100 32.10 -1.29 4.75
C VAL A 100 30.79 -0.85 5.40
N GLN A 101 30.84 0.15 6.27
CA GLN A 101 29.64 0.73 6.88
C GLN A 101 28.82 1.53 5.84
N ILE A 102 29.50 2.26 4.95
CA ILE A 102 28.87 2.97 3.83
C ILE A 102 28.18 1.97 2.91
N LEU A 103 28.90 0.93 2.45
CA LEU A 103 28.35 -0.11 1.59
C LEU A 103 27.12 -0.78 2.21
N LYS A 104 27.18 -1.10 3.51
CA LYS A 104 26.01 -1.66 4.22
C LYS A 104 24.80 -0.72 4.19
N ARG A 105 25.01 0.58 4.39
CA ARG A 105 23.93 1.58 4.34
C ARG A 105 23.38 1.74 2.92
N GLN A 106 24.25 1.78 1.91
CA GLN A 106 23.86 1.86 0.50
C GLN A 106 23.05 0.64 0.08
N LEU A 107 23.49 -0.57 0.42
CA LEU A 107 22.73 -1.80 0.14
C LEU A 107 21.38 -1.80 0.86
N LYS A 108 21.34 -1.35 2.12
CA LYS A 108 20.08 -1.20 2.88
C LYS A 108 19.12 -0.21 2.20
N GLY A 109 19.63 0.90 1.67
CA GLY A 109 18.85 1.87 0.91
C GLY A 109 18.36 1.33 -0.44
N ALA A 110 19.24 0.65 -1.18
CA ALA A 110 18.94 0.05 -2.48
C ALA A 110 17.83 -1.01 -2.39
N VAL A 111 17.84 -1.85 -1.35
CA VAL A 111 16.75 -2.81 -1.09
C VAL A 111 15.42 -2.10 -0.93
N GLY A 112 15.36 -1.04 -0.12
CA GLY A 112 14.12 -0.29 0.11
C GLY A 112 13.59 0.32 -1.18
N SER A 113 14.46 1.05 -1.90
CA SER A 113 14.10 1.70 -3.16
C SER A 113 13.67 0.71 -4.24
N PHE A 114 14.32 -0.44 -4.36
CA PHE A 114 13.94 -1.48 -5.32
C PHE A 114 12.55 -2.04 -5.05
N VAL A 115 12.20 -2.27 -3.78
CA VAL A 115 10.89 -2.79 -3.39
C VAL A 115 9.82 -1.72 -3.61
N GLU A 116 10.08 -0.48 -3.22
CA GLU A 116 9.16 0.66 -3.43
C GLU A 116 8.90 0.93 -4.92
N ASP A 117 9.88 0.70 -5.79
CA ASP A 117 9.73 0.83 -7.25
C ASP A 117 8.92 -0.32 -7.87
N LYS A 118 9.16 -1.57 -7.44
CA LYS A 118 8.56 -2.75 -8.09
C LYS A 118 7.16 -3.06 -7.61
N LEU A 119 6.86 -2.76 -6.34
CA LEU A 119 5.63 -3.24 -5.72
C LEU A 119 4.35 -2.58 -6.26
N PRO A 120 4.31 -1.26 -6.55
CA PRO A 120 3.15 -0.65 -7.19
C PRO A 120 2.79 -1.34 -8.52
N GLY A 121 3.78 -1.63 -9.37
CA GLY A 121 3.55 -2.35 -10.63
C GLY A 121 2.98 -3.76 -10.44
N ILE A 122 3.42 -4.48 -9.40
CA ILE A 122 2.86 -5.80 -9.04
C ILE A 122 1.38 -5.64 -8.62
N LEU A 123 1.09 -4.68 -7.74
CA LEU A 123 -0.26 -4.44 -7.22
C LEU A 123 -1.23 -4.04 -8.33
N THR A 124 -0.86 -3.08 -9.17
CA THR A 124 -1.67 -2.65 -10.33
C THR A 124 -1.89 -3.78 -11.34
N SER A 125 -0.91 -4.68 -11.53
CA SER A 125 -1.09 -5.83 -12.43
C SER A 125 -2.11 -6.86 -11.93
N ARG A 126 -2.36 -6.89 -10.62
CA ARG A 126 -3.28 -7.84 -9.97
C ARG A 126 -4.67 -7.26 -9.76
N TYR A 127 -4.78 -5.94 -9.59
CA TYR A 127 -6.05 -5.24 -9.42
C TYR A 127 -6.55 -4.70 -10.75
N ASN A 128 -7.61 -5.30 -11.30
CA ASN A 128 -8.18 -4.86 -12.56
C ASN A 128 -9.18 -3.71 -12.35
N THR A 129 -8.74 -2.49 -12.65
CA THR A 129 -9.52 -1.25 -12.50
C THR A 129 -10.75 -1.19 -13.41
N SER A 130 -10.74 -1.90 -14.54
CA SER A 130 -11.91 -1.99 -15.43
C SER A 130 -13.08 -2.73 -14.79
N HIS A 131 -12.83 -3.58 -13.78
CA HIS A 131 -13.90 -4.22 -13.03
C HIS A 131 -14.58 -3.26 -12.06
N LEU A 132 -13.86 -2.23 -11.57
CA LEU A 132 -14.42 -1.26 -10.63
C LEU A 132 -15.50 -0.41 -11.32
N SER A 133 -15.19 0.16 -12.48
CA SER A 133 -16.16 0.92 -13.27
C SER A 133 -17.38 0.07 -13.65
N ARG A 134 -17.17 -1.17 -14.12
CA ARG A 134 -18.28 -2.06 -14.49
C ARG A 134 -19.16 -2.43 -13.29
N GLN A 135 -18.54 -2.65 -12.13
CA GLN A 135 -19.29 -2.92 -10.90
C GLN A 135 -20.09 -1.69 -10.48
N LEU A 136 -19.50 -0.51 -10.58
CA LEU A 136 -20.17 0.74 -10.28
C LEU A 136 -21.37 0.95 -11.21
N ASP A 137 -21.21 0.75 -12.51
CA ASP A 137 -22.31 0.77 -13.48
C ASP A 137 -23.42 -0.20 -13.06
N HIS A 138 -23.06 -1.43 -12.69
CA HIS A 138 -24.02 -2.44 -12.25
C HIS A 138 -24.80 -2.02 -11.01
N LEU A 139 -24.13 -1.48 -9.99
CA LEU A 139 -24.77 -0.97 -8.78
C LEU A 139 -25.68 0.20 -9.10
N LEU A 140 -25.22 1.15 -9.92
CA LEU A 140 -26.01 2.31 -10.32
C LEU A 140 -27.29 1.89 -11.05
N TYR A 141 -27.24 0.92 -11.97
CA TYR A 141 -28.44 0.40 -12.63
C TYR A 141 -29.32 -0.48 -11.75
N GLN A 142 -28.74 -1.14 -10.74
CA GLN A 142 -29.48 -1.97 -9.80
C GLN A 142 -30.37 -1.10 -8.90
N TYR A 143 -29.85 0.01 -8.40
CA TYR A 143 -30.59 0.94 -7.53
C TYR A 143 -31.41 1.95 -8.33
N CYS A 144 -30.87 2.43 -9.46
CA CYS A 144 -31.48 3.45 -10.31
C CYS A 144 -31.61 2.94 -11.76
N PRO A 145 -32.74 2.29 -12.13
CA PRO A 145 -32.95 1.82 -13.48
C PRO A 145 -32.95 2.98 -14.49
N SER A 146 -32.34 2.75 -15.66
CA SER A 146 -32.19 3.75 -16.72
C SER A 146 -33.54 4.35 -17.15
N LEU A 147 -33.58 5.68 -17.31
CA LEU A 147 -34.75 6.43 -17.79
C LEU A 147 -35.02 6.23 -19.30
N GLY A 148 -34.18 5.48 -20.02
CA GLY A 148 -34.37 5.18 -21.44
C GLY A 148 -33.17 4.53 -22.14
N LYS A 149 -33.16 4.62 -23.48
CA LYS A 149 -32.04 4.16 -24.33
C LYS A 149 -30.92 5.22 -24.34
N GLY A 150 -30.20 5.34 -23.23
CA GLY A 150 -29.12 6.33 -23.12
C GLY A 150 -28.19 6.19 -21.92
N GLY A 151 -28.43 5.22 -21.02
CA GLY A 151 -27.63 5.08 -19.79
C GLY A 151 -27.74 6.29 -18.87
N MET A 152 -28.87 6.98 -18.91
CA MET A 152 -29.15 8.15 -18.10
C MET A 152 -30.06 7.78 -16.93
N VAL A 153 -29.79 8.32 -15.75
CA VAL A 153 -30.61 8.12 -14.55
C VAL A 153 -30.97 9.45 -13.91
N SER A 154 -32.03 9.46 -13.08
CA SER A 154 -32.38 10.66 -12.31
C SER A 154 -31.32 10.89 -11.23
N GLN A 155 -30.80 12.12 -11.16
CA GLN A 155 -29.94 12.55 -10.06
C GLN A 155 -30.58 12.31 -8.69
N GLN A 156 -31.89 12.55 -8.56
CA GLN A 156 -32.60 12.36 -7.29
C GLN A 156 -32.54 10.90 -6.83
N CYS A 157 -32.71 9.95 -7.75
CA CYS A 157 -32.59 8.52 -7.42
C CYS A 157 -31.19 8.17 -6.87
N LEU A 158 -30.13 8.73 -7.47
CA LEU A 158 -28.77 8.49 -7.00
C LEU A 158 -28.51 9.07 -5.62
N LEU A 159 -29.14 10.18 -5.27
CA LEU A 159 -29.07 10.77 -3.95
C LEU A 159 -29.87 9.96 -2.92
N ASP A 160 -31.05 9.47 -3.30
CA ASP A 160 -31.94 8.68 -2.44
C ASP A 160 -31.31 7.32 -2.08
N HIS A 161 -30.51 6.74 -2.98
CA HIS A 161 -29.81 5.47 -2.80
C HIS A 161 -28.30 5.60 -2.54
N ARG A 162 -27.84 6.81 -2.22
CA ARG A 162 -26.40 7.11 -2.07
C ARG A 162 -25.72 6.16 -1.10
N ASP A 163 -26.29 5.99 0.09
CA ASP A 163 -25.64 5.27 1.18
C ASP A 163 -25.54 3.77 0.86
N GLU A 164 -26.55 3.19 0.21
CA GLU A 164 -26.55 1.81 -0.25
C GLU A 164 -25.53 1.58 -1.37
N ILE A 165 -25.48 2.48 -2.37
CA ILE A 165 -24.51 2.42 -3.48
C ILE A 165 -23.08 2.48 -2.94
N LEU A 166 -22.79 3.45 -2.05
CA LEU A 166 -21.46 3.62 -1.47
C LEU A 166 -21.09 2.45 -0.57
N SER A 167 -22.01 1.94 0.25
CA SER A 167 -21.75 0.78 1.12
C SER A 167 -21.47 -0.50 0.33
N ASP A 168 -22.22 -0.76 -0.74
CA ASP A 168 -21.99 -1.93 -1.59
C ASP A 168 -20.69 -1.80 -2.39
N MET A 169 -20.35 -0.59 -2.82
CA MET A 169 -19.09 -0.29 -3.52
C MET A 169 -17.87 -0.45 -2.60
N ASP A 170 -17.95 0.05 -1.36
CA ASP A 170 -16.90 -0.17 -0.34
C ASP A 170 -16.72 -1.66 -0.07
N ARG A 171 -17.82 -2.39 0.17
CA ARG A 171 -17.76 -3.84 0.39
C ARG A 171 -17.11 -4.58 -0.77
N TYR A 172 -17.47 -4.23 -2.01
CA TYR A 172 -16.88 -4.83 -3.21
C TYR A 172 -15.37 -4.53 -3.31
N THR A 173 -15.01 -3.26 -3.13
CA THR A 173 -13.62 -2.78 -3.26
C THR A 173 -12.74 -3.40 -2.18
N SER A 174 -13.17 -3.32 -0.91
CA SER A 174 -12.48 -3.92 0.24
C SER A 174 -12.27 -5.42 0.06
N THR A 175 -13.31 -6.18 -0.28
CA THR A 175 -13.20 -7.62 -0.51
C THR A 175 -12.27 -7.96 -1.69
N GLY A 176 -12.33 -7.18 -2.77
CA GLY A 176 -11.48 -7.37 -3.94
C GLY A 176 -10.00 -7.09 -3.64
N LEU A 177 -9.74 -6.07 -2.83
CA LEU A 177 -8.40 -5.67 -2.42
C LEU A 177 -7.79 -6.65 -1.42
N GLU A 178 -8.54 -7.12 -0.43
CA GLU A 178 -8.09 -8.17 0.49
C GLU A 178 -7.57 -9.39 -0.28
N ARG A 179 -8.38 -9.91 -1.21
CA ARG A 179 -7.98 -11.04 -2.06
C ARG A 179 -6.76 -10.74 -2.92
N THR A 180 -6.62 -9.50 -3.38
CA THR A 180 -5.48 -9.06 -4.19
C THR A 180 -4.21 -9.04 -3.33
N LEU A 181 -4.29 -8.47 -2.13
CA LEU A 181 -3.20 -8.41 -1.18
C LEU A 181 -2.77 -9.80 -0.71
N ASP A 182 -3.72 -10.70 -0.45
CA ASP A 182 -3.44 -12.10 -0.11
C ASP A 182 -2.64 -12.79 -1.22
N ARG A 183 -3.03 -12.59 -2.48
CA ARG A 183 -2.31 -13.15 -3.65
C ARG A 183 -0.92 -12.56 -3.79
N VAL A 184 -0.78 -11.24 -3.66
CA VAL A 184 0.52 -10.56 -3.73
C VAL A 184 1.43 -11.07 -2.60
N ASN A 185 0.89 -11.24 -1.41
CA ASN A 185 1.60 -11.75 -0.24
C ASN A 185 2.06 -13.19 -0.42
N ALA A 186 1.18 -14.06 -0.93
CA ALA A 186 1.48 -15.48 -1.10
C ALA A 186 2.39 -15.77 -2.31
N LEU A 187 2.25 -15.03 -3.41
CA LEU A 187 2.85 -15.40 -4.70
C LEU A 187 3.97 -14.47 -5.13
N ASP A 188 3.81 -13.16 -4.94
CA ASP A 188 4.65 -12.15 -5.57
C ASP A 188 5.76 -11.66 -4.62
N LEU A 189 5.43 -11.40 -3.34
CA LEU A 189 6.40 -10.92 -2.35
C LEU A 189 7.52 -11.91 -2.03
N PRO A 190 7.28 -13.23 -1.88
CA PRO A 190 8.35 -14.19 -1.67
C PRO A 190 9.33 -14.22 -2.85
N ARG A 191 8.81 -14.10 -4.07
CA ARG A 191 9.63 -14.05 -5.29
C ARG A 191 10.43 -12.74 -5.37
N LEU A 192 9.80 -11.62 -5.03
CA LEU A 192 10.49 -10.33 -4.96
C LEU A 192 11.62 -10.39 -3.94
N PHE A 193 11.37 -10.96 -2.77
CA PHE A 193 12.36 -11.12 -1.71
C PHE A 193 13.56 -11.95 -2.17
N GLU A 194 13.32 -13.10 -2.79
CA GLU A 194 14.40 -13.95 -3.29
C GLU A 194 15.21 -13.29 -4.41
N LYS A 195 14.55 -12.53 -5.31
CA LYS A 195 15.25 -11.73 -6.33
C LYS A 195 16.15 -10.67 -5.68
N THR A 196 15.64 -9.91 -4.72
CA THR A 196 16.41 -8.91 -3.99
C THR A 196 17.58 -9.56 -3.24
N ARG A 197 17.33 -10.69 -2.58
CA ARG A 197 18.36 -11.46 -1.89
C ARG A 197 19.48 -11.90 -2.84
N ALA A 198 19.13 -12.45 -4.00
CA ALA A 198 20.08 -12.89 -5.01
C ALA A 198 20.94 -11.73 -5.54
N GLN A 199 20.32 -10.57 -5.81
CA GLN A 199 21.04 -9.36 -6.25
C GLN A 199 22.05 -8.89 -5.20
N ILE A 200 21.63 -8.78 -3.93
CA ILE A 200 22.54 -8.39 -2.84
C ILE A 200 23.66 -9.42 -2.69
N SER A 201 23.35 -10.71 -2.75
CA SER A 201 24.36 -11.77 -2.69
C SER A 201 25.41 -11.62 -3.81
N GLY A 202 24.98 -11.35 -5.04
CA GLY A 202 25.89 -11.11 -6.17
C GLY A 202 26.81 -9.91 -5.93
N ILE A 203 26.29 -8.81 -5.40
CA ILE A 203 27.08 -7.63 -5.05
C ILE A 203 28.11 -7.98 -3.97
N LEU A 204 27.72 -8.68 -2.90
CA LEU A 204 28.64 -9.07 -1.83
C LEU A 204 29.76 -9.99 -2.33
N VAL A 205 29.46 -10.92 -3.24
CA VAL A 205 30.46 -11.77 -3.89
C VAL A 205 31.48 -10.93 -4.64
N HIS A 206 31.02 -9.97 -5.45
CA HIS A 206 31.89 -9.07 -6.20
C HIS A 206 32.82 -8.26 -5.28
N PHE A 207 32.29 -7.67 -4.21
CA PHE A 207 33.11 -6.91 -3.25
C PHE A 207 34.13 -7.81 -2.52
N ASN A 208 33.72 -8.99 -2.08
CA ASN A 208 34.61 -9.94 -1.40
C ASN A 208 35.74 -10.44 -2.30
N GLN A 209 35.53 -10.50 -3.62
CA GLN A 209 36.52 -11.00 -4.57
C GLN A 209 37.48 -9.90 -5.05
N ASN A 210 36.97 -8.69 -5.28
CA ASN A 210 37.70 -7.66 -6.04
C ASN A 210 38.11 -6.43 -5.21
N MET A 211 37.45 -6.15 -4.08
CA MET A 211 37.62 -4.89 -3.34
C MET A 211 38.07 -5.09 -1.89
N MET A 212 37.71 -6.21 -1.27
CA MET A 212 38.02 -6.49 0.14
C MET A 212 39.36 -7.20 0.31
N ASP A 213 40.09 -6.83 1.36
CA ASP A 213 41.26 -7.59 1.77
C ASP A 213 40.84 -8.97 2.32
N LYS A 214 41.19 -10.01 1.54
CA LYS A 214 40.88 -11.42 1.80
C LYS A 214 41.38 -11.90 3.18
N SER A 215 42.37 -11.23 3.75
CA SER A 215 43.01 -11.62 5.01
C SER A 215 42.34 -11.07 6.26
N HIS A 216 41.47 -10.06 6.13
CA HIS A 216 40.92 -9.34 7.28
C HIS A 216 39.40 -9.39 7.41
N TYR A 217 38.65 -9.16 6.33
CA TYR A 217 37.20 -9.00 6.41
C TYR A 217 36.47 -9.67 5.25
N ARG A 218 35.33 -10.27 5.55
CA ARG A 218 34.40 -10.83 4.57
C ARG A 218 32.98 -10.38 4.86
N LEU A 219 32.28 -9.95 3.82
CA LEU A 219 30.86 -9.60 3.87
C LEU A 219 30.02 -10.86 3.66
N GLU A 220 28.98 -11.00 4.46
CA GLU A 220 28.03 -12.09 4.32
C GLU A 220 26.60 -11.56 4.43
N LEU A 221 25.73 -12.16 3.63
CA LEU A 221 24.31 -11.93 3.74
C LEU A 221 23.76 -12.78 4.89
N LYS A 222 23.13 -12.11 5.86
CA LYS A 222 22.35 -12.75 6.91
C LYS A 222 20.88 -12.41 6.69
N ILE A 223 20.06 -13.45 6.62
CA ILE A 223 18.60 -13.29 6.66
C ILE A 223 18.16 -13.38 8.12
N LYS A 224 17.48 -12.34 8.61
CA LYS A 224 16.86 -12.36 9.94
C LYS A 224 15.60 -13.22 9.85
N LYS A 225 15.60 -14.39 10.51
CA LYS A 225 14.37 -15.17 10.72
C LYS A 225 13.41 -14.31 11.55
N ARG A 226 12.15 -14.16 11.10
CA ARG A 226 11.09 -13.58 11.93
C ARG A 226 10.83 -14.51 13.12
N HIS A 227 10.55 -13.94 14.29
CA HIS A 227 10.23 -14.74 15.48
C HIS A 227 8.96 -15.57 15.21
N LYS A 228 9.07 -16.88 15.43
CA LYS A 228 8.07 -17.92 15.18
C LYS A 228 6.92 -17.89 16.20
N GLU A 229 6.20 -16.79 16.34
CA GLU A 229 5.04 -16.78 17.26
C GLU A 229 3.66 -16.82 16.60
N LYS A 230 3.56 -16.72 15.26
CA LYS A 230 2.37 -17.15 14.47
C LYS A 230 2.42 -16.82 12.97
N ALA A 231 3.35 -15.99 12.51
CA ALA A 231 3.49 -15.69 11.09
C ALA A 231 4.19 -16.86 10.38
N GLU A 232 3.50 -17.49 9.42
CA GLU A 232 4.12 -18.43 8.50
C GLU A 232 5.30 -17.75 7.78
N GLU A 233 6.34 -18.52 7.49
CA GLU A 233 7.56 -18.07 6.83
C GLU A 233 7.23 -17.60 5.41
N GLY A 234 6.86 -16.32 5.25
CA GLY A 234 6.36 -15.78 3.98
C GLY A 234 5.32 -14.68 4.11
N ASP A 235 4.80 -14.42 5.32
CA ASP A 235 3.80 -13.38 5.53
C ASP A 235 4.44 -11.98 5.66
N TRP A 236 4.40 -11.21 4.57
CA TRP A 236 4.90 -9.83 4.47
C TRP A 236 3.79 -8.78 4.63
N ILE A 237 2.54 -9.17 4.41
CA ILE A 237 1.38 -8.30 4.57
C ILE A 237 0.57 -8.76 5.78
N THR A 238 0.79 -8.10 6.91
CA THR A 238 0.05 -8.42 8.14
C THR A 238 -1.41 -7.98 8.05
N PRO A 239 -2.34 -8.60 8.80
CA PRO A 239 -3.73 -8.17 8.86
C PRO A 239 -3.91 -6.68 9.20
N THR A 240 -3.05 -6.13 10.07
CA THR A 240 -3.07 -4.70 10.41
C THR A 240 -2.74 -3.80 9.22
N MET A 241 -1.84 -4.24 8.33
CA MET A 241 -1.49 -3.50 7.12
C MET A 241 -2.63 -3.54 6.10
N VAL A 242 -3.38 -4.65 6.03
CA VAL A 242 -4.58 -4.75 5.19
C VAL A 242 -5.66 -3.80 5.71
N GLN A 243 -5.90 -3.79 7.03
CA GLN A 243 -6.88 -2.89 7.62
C GLN A 243 -6.52 -1.42 7.38
N GLU A 244 -5.27 -1.02 7.62
CA GLU A 244 -4.83 0.37 7.36
C GLU A 244 -4.92 0.73 5.87
N PHE A 245 -4.68 -0.24 4.98
CA PHE A 245 -4.83 -0.05 3.54
C PHE A 245 -6.27 0.28 3.19
N ILE A 246 -7.23 -0.51 3.69
CA ILE A 246 -8.66 -0.29 3.51
C ILE A 246 -9.09 1.03 4.16
N ASP A 247 -8.65 1.30 5.39
CA ASP A 247 -8.95 2.53 6.10
C ASP A 247 -8.46 3.77 5.31
N THR A 248 -7.31 3.68 4.64
CA THR A 248 -6.79 4.77 3.79
C THR A 248 -7.71 5.05 2.60
N LEU A 249 -8.42 4.04 2.09
CA LEU A 249 -9.41 4.22 1.03
C LEU A 249 -10.71 4.85 1.56
N ASN A 250 -11.06 4.58 2.82
CA ASN A 250 -12.34 4.97 3.41
C ASN A 250 -12.30 6.31 4.19
N HIS A 251 -11.13 6.80 4.60
CA HIS A 251 -10.99 8.02 5.44
C HIS A 251 -10.97 9.34 4.65
N THR A 252 -11.45 9.37 3.41
CA THR A 252 -11.28 10.53 2.51
C THR A 252 -12.54 11.39 2.31
N ASP A 253 -13.65 11.05 2.97
CA ASP A 253 -14.88 11.89 3.00
C ASP A 253 -14.72 13.23 3.74
N GLY A 254 -13.54 13.51 4.32
CA GLY A 254 -13.24 14.76 5.03
C GLY A 254 -12.77 15.93 4.16
N GLU A 255 -12.41 15.68 2.89
CA GLU A 255 -11.98 16.73 1.96
C GLU A 255 -13.21 17.26 1.18
N GLN A 256 -13.53 18.54 1.37
CA GLN A 256 -14.76 19.19 0.90
C GLN A 256 -14.97 19.15 -0.64
N ASP A 257 -13.92 18.84 -1.41
CA ASP A 257 -13.88 18.94 -2.88
C ASP A 257 -14.05 17.58 -3.60
N HIS A 258 -14.47 16.52 -2.90
CA HIS A 258 -14.56 15.17 -3.46
C HIS A 258 -15.85 14.42 -3.09
N SER A 259 -16.96 15.15 -2.93
CA SER A 259 -18.25 14.53 -2.60
C SER A 259 -18.94 13.91 -3.83
N MET A 260 -19.77 12.89 -3.60
CA MET A 260 -20.62 12.29 -4.64
C MET A 260 -21.44 13.35 -5.41
N GLN A 261 -21.88 14.41 -4.72
CA GLN A 261 -22.63 15.53 -5.32
C GLN A 261 -21.83 16.29 -6.38
N GLN A 262 -20.51 16.42 -6.19
CA GLN A 262 -19.65 17.06 -7.18
C GLN A 262 -19.48 16.19 -8.43
N PHE A 263 -19.33 14.87 -8.27
CA PHE A 263 -19.29 13.96 -9.40
C PHE A 263 -20.62 13.93 -10.16
N LEU A 264 -21.75 14.00 -9.44
CA LEU A 264 -23.08 14.13 -10.03
C LEU A 264 -23.18 15.41 -10.88
N ALA A 265 -22.83 16.56 -10.34
CA ALA A 265 -22.83 17.84 -11.06
C ALA A 265 -21.88 17.87 -12.28
N LEU A 266 -20.80 17.09 -12.24
CA LEU A 266 -19.88 16.93 -13.37
C LEU A 266 -20.35 15.88 -14.39
N SER A 267 -21.47 15.21 -14.16
CA SER A 267 -22.00 14.11 -14.99
C SER A 267 -23.39 14.35 -15.58
N THR A 268 -24.02 15.46 -15.19
CA THR A 268 -25.15 16.10 -15.90
C THR A 268 -24.66 16.81 -17.18
#